data_AF-R4G0I8-F1
#
_entry.id   AF-R4G0I8-F1
#
_cell.length_a   1.000
_cell.length_b   1.000
_cell.length_c   1.000
_cell.angle_alpha   90.00
_cell.angle_beta   90.00
_cell.angle_gamma   90.00
#
_symmetry.space_group_name_H-M   'P 1'
#
loop_
_entity.id
_entity.type
_entity.pdbx_description
1 polymer ?
#
loop_
_entity_poly.entity_id
_entity_poly.type
_entity_poly.pdbx_seq_one_letter_code
_entity_poly.pdbx_strand_id
1 'polypeptide(L)'
;MLGLALYFSKPVMKHLVHIVDAMVTKGFSGTLTDLHHGSFHPNHRTTLIHFFTKSPWEEETLLRKLQQWILRRVECSSKRENSPLFVSIDDTICQKTKPSSRATHAI
;
A
#
# COMPACT_ATOMS: atom_id res chain seq x y z
N MET A 1 -13.00 -9.25 -8.18
CA MET A 1 -11.55 -8.97 -8.30
C MET A 1 -11.35 -7.59 -8.87
N LEU A 2 -10.51 -6.76 -8.25
CA LEU A 2 -10.01 -5.52 -8.86
C LEU A 2 -9.21 -5.96 -10.10
N GLY A 3 -9.55 -5.51 -11.31
CA GLY A 3 -8.86 -5.87 -12.56
C GLY A 3 -7.43 -5.31 -12.69
N LEU A 4 -6.69 -5.27 -11.57
CA LEU A 4 -5.35 -4.75 -11.45
C LEU A 4 -4.35 -5.90 -11.67
N ALA A 5 -3.83 -6.00 -12.89
CA ALA A 5 -2.83 -7.00 -13.23
C ALA A 5 -1.45 -6.61 -12.65
N LEU A 6 -1.18 -7.06 -11.42
CA LEU A 6 0.13 -6.93 -10.79
C LEU A 6 1.01 -8.12 -11.18
N TYR A 7 2.14 -7.86 -11.83
CA TYR A 7 3.10 -8.91 -12.20
C TYR A 7 4.09 -9.11 -11.05
N PHE A 8 3.58 -9.54 -9.90
CA PHE A 8 4.40 -9.87 -8.73
C PHE A 8 4.45 -11.37 -8.53
N SER A 9 5.51 -11.82 -7.86
CA SER A 9 5.63 -13.22 -7.46
C SER A 9 4.50 -13.61 -6.49
N LYS A 10 4.16 -14.91 -6.44
CA LYS A 10 3.12 -15.41 -5.52
C LYS A 10 3.37 -15.02 -4.05
N PRO A 11 4.61 -15.06 -3.51
CA PRO A 11 4.88 -14.61 -2.15
C PRO A 11 4.60 -13.12 -1.93
N VAL A 12 4.96 -12.26 -2.90
CA VAL A 12 4.69 -10.81 -2.81
C VAL A 12 3.18 -10.56 -2.83
N MET A 13 2.45 -11.18 -3.76
CA MET A 13 0.99 -11.06 -3.82
C MET A 13 0.32 -11.53 -2.53
N LYS A 14 0.79 -12.63 -1.94
CA LYS A 14 0.28 -13.13 -0.66
C LYS A 14 0.45 -12.08 0.44
N HIS A 15 1.64 -11.49 0.57
CA HIS A 15 1.88 -10.43 1.55
C HIS A 15 0.99 -9.21 1.33
N LEU A 16 0.88 -8.72 0.09
CA LEU A 16 0.05 -7.55 -0.23
C LEU A 16 -1.43 -7.76 0.10
N VAL A 17 -2.00 -8.93 -0.22
CA VAL A 17 -3.39 -9.26 0.11
C VAL A 17 -3.62 -9.23 1.61
N HIS A 18 -2.74 -9.87 2.39
CA HIS A 18 -2.84 -9.88 3.84
C HIS A 18 -2.71 -8.47 4.44
N ILE A 19 -1.81 -7.63 3.91
CA ILE A 19 -1.65 -6.25 4.38
C ILE A 19 -2.93 -5.46 4.15
N VAL A 20 -3.51 -5.52 2.95
CA VAL A 20 -4.77 -4.83 2.62
C VAL A 20 -5.92 -5.33 3.50
N ASP A 21 -6.03 -6.65 3.71
CA ASP A 21 -7.06 -7.26 4.55
C ASP A 21 -7.01 -6.77 6.00
N ALA A 22 -5.80 -6.71 6.60
CA ALA A 22 -5.61 -6.17 7.93
C ALA A 22 -6.03 -4.70 8.03
N MET A 23 -5.59 -3.88 7.06
CA MET A 23 -5.86 -2.44 7.04
C MET A 23 -7.36 -2.15 6.91
N VAL A 24 -8.06 -2.92 6.08
CA VAL A 24 -9.51 -2.76 5.86
C VAL A 24 -10.32 -3.27 7.06
N THR A 25 -9.90 -4.34 7.70
CA THR A 25 -10.68 -4.99 8.77
C THR A 25 -10.60 -4.24 10.11
N LYS A 26 -9.41 -3.81 10.53
CA LYS A 26 -9.20 -3.21 11.86
C LYS A 26 -8.81 -1.73 11.82
N GLY A 27 -8.60 -1.15 10.63
CA GLY A 27 -7.90 0.11 10.48
C GLY A 27 -6.40 -0.04 10.75
N PHE A 28 -5.63 1.03 10.51
CA PHE A 28 -4.18 1.05 10.73
C PHE A 28 -3.82 2.02 11.85
N SER A 29 -3.35 1.46 12.97
CA SER A 29 -2.82 2.18 14.14
C SER A 29 -1.34 2.59 14.00
N GLY A 30 -0.68 2.21 12.89
CA GLY A 30 0.72 2.53 12.64
C GLY A 30 1.72 1.40 12.90
N THR A 31 1.34 0.30 13.56
CA THR A 31 2.30 -0.75 13.94
C THR A 31 2.20 -2.02 13.08
N LEU A 32 3.36 -2.62 12.80
CA LEU A 32 3.42 -3.93 12.10
C LEU A 32 2.85 -5.07 12.94
N THR A 33 2.82 -4.92 14.27
CA THR A 33 2.19 -5.89 15.18
C THR A 33 0.69 -5.92 14.96
N ASP A 34 0.05 -4.76 14.86
CA ASP A 34 -1.39 -4.68 14.64
C ASP A 34 -1.77 -5.18 13.23
N LEU A 35 -0.93 -4.90 12.24
CA LEU A 35 -1.07 -5.43 10.88
C LEU A 35 -0.99 -6.97 10.85
N HIS A 36 -0.06 -7.56 11.60
CA HIS A 36 0.06 -9.02 11.72
C HIS A 36 -1.18 -9.65 12.36
N HIS A 37 -1.67 -9.07 13.47
CA HIS A 37 -2.88 -9.54 14.15
C HIS A 37 -4.16 -9.32 13.35
N GLY A 38 -4.21 -8.29 12.49
CA GLY A 38 -5.38 -8.00 11.66
C GLY A 38 -5.49 -8.89 10.42
N SER A 39 -4.36 -9.37 9.90
CA SER A 39 -4.30 -10.10 8.62
C SER A 39 -4.47 -11.62 8.73
N PHE A 40 -4.57 -12.13 9.97
CA PHE A 40 -4.54 -13.57 10.29
C PHE A 40 -3.40 -14.31 9.56
N HIS A 41 -2.26 -13.64 9.37
CA HIS A 41 -1.18 -14.16 8.56
C HIS A 41 -0.51 -15.35 9.27
N PRO A 42 -0.43 -16.54 8.64
CA PRO A 42 0.02 -17.77 9.32
C PRO A 42 1.51 -17.75 9.69
N ASN A 43 2.31 -16.94 8.99
CA ASN A 43 3.74 -16.79 9.27
C ASN A 43 3.98 -15.80 10.42
N HIS A 44 5.12 -15.92 11.09
CA HIS A 44 5.54 -15.03 12.16
C HIS A 44 5.63 -13.55 11.72
N ARG A 45 5.37 -12.61 12.65
CA ARG A 45 5.39 -11.16 12.38
C ARG A 45 6.68 -10.64 11.75
N THR A 46 7.82 -11.29 12.02
CA THR A 46 9.12 -10.91 11.43
C THR A 46 9.15 -11.08 9.92
N THR A 47 8.31 -11.94 9.35
CA THR A 47 8.17 -12.07 7.90
C THR A 47 7.63 -10.78 7.27
N LEU A 48 6.72 -10.07 7.92
CA LEU A 48 6.24 -8.76 7.44
C LEU A 48 7.36 -7.72 7.48
N ILE A 49 8.15 -7.69 8.55
CA ILE A 49 9.33 -6.81 8.65
C ILE A 49 10.31 -7.11 7.50
N HIS A 50 10.60 -8.39 7.26
CA HIS A 50 11.48 -8.81 6.19
C HIS A 50 10.92 -8.45 4.81
N PHE A 51 9.61 -8.58 4.62
CA PHE A 51 8.92 -8.19 3.39
C PHE A 51 9.16 -6.71 3.06
N PHE A 52 8.97 -5.80 4.02
CA PHE A 52 9.18 -4.36 3.80
C PHE A 52 10.65 -3.93 3.71
N THR A 53 11.58 -4.71 4.28
CA THR A 53 12.99 -4.28 4.38
C THR A 53 13.93 -4.98 3.40
N LYS A 54 13.58 -6.18 2.91
CA LYS A 54 14.49 -7.01 2.11
C LYS A 54 13.85 -7.64 0.88
N SER A 55 12.53 -7.59 0.72
CA SER A 55 11.89 -8.24 -0.43
C SER A 55 12.17 -7.48 -1.73
N PRO A 56 12.58 -8.16 -2.82
CA PRO A 56 12.88 -7.52 -4.09
C PRO A 56 11.60 -7.30 -4.91
N TRP A 57 10.78 -6.31 -4.53
CA TRP A 57 9.61 -5.91 -5.33
C TRP A 57 9.55 -4.39 -5.50
N GLU A 58 9.17 -3.95 -6.70
CA GLU A 58 9.17 -2.55 -7.09
C GLU A 58 7.89 -1.84 -6.64
N GLU A 59 7.96 -1.16 -5.49
CA GLU A 59 6.84 -0.38 -4.91
C GLU A 59 6.30 0.67 -5.89
N GLU A 60 7.20 1.34 -6.63
CA GLU A 60 6.83 2.34 -7.62
C GLU A 60 5.99 1.73 -8.75
N THR A 61 6.28 0.48 -9.14
CA THR A 61 5.49 -0.22 -10.16
C THR A 61 4.07 -0.50 -9.67
N LEU A 62 3.89 -0.85 -8.39
CA LEU A 62 2.56 -0.98 -7.80
C LEU A 62 1.83 0.36 -7.85
N LEU A 63 2.46 1.43 -7.39
CA LEU A 63 1.86 2.77 -7.35
C LEU A 63 1.41 3.23 -8.74
N ARG A 64 2.31 3.17 -9.74
CA ARG A 64 2.00 3.57 -11.12
C ARG A 64 0.84 2.77 -11.69
N LYS A 65 0.83 1.44 -11.49
CA LYS A 65 -0.25 0.59 -12.00
C LYS A 65 -1.59 0.89 -11.31
N LEU A 66 -1.57 1.13 -10.00
CA LEU A 66 -2.76 1.49 -9.24
C LEU A 66 -3.34 2.82 -9.72
N GLN A 67 -2.50 3.85 -9.88
CA GLN A 67 -2.92 5.17 -10.40
C GLN A 67 -3.55 5.04 -11.79
N GLN A 68 -2.90 4.31 -12.71
CA GLN A 68 -3.45 4.07 -14.05
C GLN A 68 -4.79 3.34 -14.02
N TRP A 69 -4.94 2.35 -13.12
CA TRP A 69 -6.19 1.60 -12.98
C TRP A 69 -7.32 2.45 -12.43
N ILE A 70 -7.05 3.26 -11.40
CA ILE A 70 -8.02 4.20 -10.81
C ILE A 70 -8.45 5.23 -11.87
N LEU A 71 -7.50 5.85 -12.58
CA LEU A 71 -7.79 6.87 -13.58
C LEU A 71 -8.72 6.34 -14.66
N ARG A 72 -8.42 5.17 -15.24
CA ARG A 72 -9.30 4.52 -16.23
C ARG A 72 -10.70 4.26 -15.67
N ARG A 73 -10.79 3.80 -14.43
CA ARG A 73 -12.09 3.47 -13.81
C ARG A 73 -12.93 4.72 -13.57
N VAL A 74 -12.33 5.79 -13.07
CA VAL A 74 -13.03 7.06 -12.83
C VAL A 74 -13.43 7.71 -14.17
N GLU A 75 -12.55 7.69 -15.18
CA GLU A 75 -12.86 8.19 -16.52
C GLU A 75 -14.03 7.43 -17.16
N CYS A 76 -14.03 6.09 -17.11
CA CYS A 76 -15.15 5.28 -17.61
C CYS A 76 -16.46 5.59 -16.87
N SER A 77 -16.40 5.82 -15.56
CA SER A 77 -17.59 6.12 -14.76
C SER A 77 -18.14 7.51 -15.10
N SER A 78 -17.27 8.52 -15.19
CA SER A 78 -17.62 9.89 -15.59
C SER A 78 -18.26 9.95 -16.98
N LYS A 79 -17.69 9.23 -17.97
CA LYS A 79 -18.29 9.14 -19.32
C LYS A 79 -19.67 8.47 -19.32
N ARG A 80 -19.84 7.42 -18.51
CA ARG A 80 -21.11 6.68 -18.41
C ARG A 80 -22.21 7.51 -17.75
N GLU A 81 -21.86 8.29 -16.74
CA GLU A 81 -22.80 9.12 -15.97
C GLU A 81 -22.96 10.53 -16.55
N ASN A 82 -22.19 10.86 -17.59
CA ASN A 82 -22.09 12.19 -18.18
C ASN A 82 -21.83 13.28 -17.11
N SER A 83 -20.96 12.96 -16.16
CA SER A 83 -20.63 13.82 -15.03
C SER A 83 -19.22 14.38 -15.16
N PRO A 84 -18.96 15.63 -14.71
CA PRO A 84 -17.60 16.16 -14.67
C PRO A 84 -16.74 15.39 -13.66
N LEU A 85 -15.43 15.35 -13.93
CA LEU A 85 -14.44 14.75 -13.05
C LEU A 85 -13.75 15.86 -12.24
N PHE A 86 -13.84 15.76 -10.91
CA PHE A 86 -13.18 16.69 -10.00
C PHE A 86 -11.87 16.08 -9.48
N VAL A 87 -10.76 16.81 -9.58
CA VAL A 87 -9.44 16.38 -9.09
C VAL A 87 -8.97 17.34 -8.01
N SER A 88 -8.61 16.81 -6.84
CA SER A 88 -7.93 17.54 -5.78
C SER A 88 -6.46 17.15 -5.75
N ILE A 89 -5.58 18.14 -5.80
CA ILE A 89 -4.12 17.94 -5.70
C ILE A 89 -3.68 18.71 -4.47
N ASP A 90 -3.10 17.99 -3.51
CA ASP A 90 -2.61 18.52 -2.24
C ASP A 90 -1.30 17.82 -1.90
N ASP A 91 -0.32 18.58 -1.41
CA ASP A 91 0.95 18.04 -0.97
C ASP A 91 0.86 17.68 0.52
N THR A 92 1.25 16.45 0.88
CA THR A 92 1.24 16.00 2.27
C THR A 92 2.66 15.72 2.76
N ILE A 93 2.98 16.16 3.99
CA ILE A 93 4.24 15.84 4.67
C ILE A 93 3.97 14.79 5.75
N CYS A 94 4.65 13.65 5.64
CA CYS A 94 4.66 12.63 6.71
C CYS A 94 5.85 12.89 7.66
N GLN A 95 5.59 13.53 8.80
CA GLN A 95 6.63 13.79 9.79
C GLN A 95 7.11 12.49 10.45
N LYS A 96 8.41 12.23 10.42
CA LYS A 96 9.03 11.12 11.15
C LYS A 96 9.34 11.57 12.57
N THR A 97 8.72 10.93 13.56
CA THR A 97 8.89 11.27 14.99
C THR A 97 10.14 10.66 15.61
N LYS A 98 10.75 9.67 14.96
CA LYS A 98 12.01 9.05 15.38
C LYS A 98 13.10 9.27 14.33
N PRO A 99 14.32 9.65 14.75
CA PRO A 99 15.46 9.66 13.85
C PRO A 99 15.68 8.27 13.25
N SER A 100 16.12 8.22 12.00
CA SER A 100 16.64 6.98 11.44
C SER A 100 17.77 6.47 12.33
N SER A 101 17.85 5.16 12.60
CA SER A 101 18.97 4.58 13.34
C SER A 101 20.32 4.73 12.61
N ARG A 102 20.30 5.21 11.35
CA ARG A 102 21.46 5.56 10.53
C ARG A 102 21.71 7.06 10.43
N ALA A 103 20.91 7.90 11.09
CA ALA A 103 21.12 9.34 11.11
C ALA A 103 22.33 9.65 12.00
N THR A 104 23.37 10.25 11.42
CA THR A 104 24.57 10.68 12.16
C THR A 104 24.42 12.06 12.79
N HIS A 105 23.41 12.83 12.37
CA HIS A 105 23.14 14.18 12.85
C HIS A 105 21.64 14.35 13.12
N ALA A 106 21.31 15.13 14.14
CA ALA A 106 19.93 15.56 14.38
C ALA A 106 19.48 16.54 13.29
N ILE A 107 18.15 16.62 13.08
CA ILE A 107 17.51 17.60 12.20
C ILE A 107 17.40 18.92 12.95
#